data_AF-A0A8S4QIG0-F1
#
_entry.id   AF-A0A8S4QIG0-F1
#
_cell.length_a   1.000
_cell.length_b   1.000
_cell.length_c   1.000
_cell.angle_alpha   90.00
_cell.angle_beta   90.00
_cell.angle_gamma   90.00
#
_symmetry.space_group_name_H-M   'P 1'
#
loop_
_entity.id
_entity.type
_entity.pdbx_description
1 polymer ?
#
loop_
_entity_poly.entity_id
_entity_poly.type
_entity_poly.pdbx_seq_one_letter_code
_entity_poly.pdbx_strand_id
1 'polypeptide(L)'
;VFVYIVNKLKNEIVLMTENTYNPDRHEVNIPIEEGKVAAAHVAATKEYLLLADVHRDGRFAEGLRWIDAKVALCMPVVKPDGDCYAVLELYRSYAEPYDNVRRSYNSG
;
A
#
# COMPACT_ATOMS: atom_id res chain seq x y z
N VAL A 1 1.71 6.79 6.80
CA VAL A 1 1.03 6.60 5.49
C VAL A 1 2.04 6.91 4.41
N PHE A 2 2.03 6.17 3.31
CA PHE A 2 2.79 6.53 2.12
C PHE A 2 1.82 7.03 1.06
N VAL A 3 2.23 8.10 0.38
CA VAL A 3 1.48 8.70 -0.72
C VAL A 3 2.33 8.56 -1.95
N TYR A 4 1.82 7.87 -2.97
CA TYR A 4 2.49 7.72 -4.24
C TYR A 4 1.76 8.54 -5.30
N ILE A 5 2.46 9.37 -6.06
CA ILE A 5 1.90 10.07 -7.23
C ILE A 5 2.15 9.25 -8.48
N VAL A 6 1.14 9.15 -9.34
CA VAL A 6 1.25 8.47 -10.64
C VAL A 6 1.90 9.39 -11.65
N ASN A 7 3.06 8.97 -12.17
CA ASN A 7 3.68 9.56 -13.35
C ASN A 7 3.32 8.72 -14.58
N LYS A 8 2.25 9.13 -15.27
CA LYS A 8 1.76 8.40 -16.46
C LYS A 8 2.73 8.39 -17.63
N LEU A 9 3.52 9.44 -17.81
CA LEU A 9 4.46 9.54 -18.94
C LEU A 9 5.56 8.49 -18.85
N LYS A 10 5.97 8.14 -17.63
CA LYS A 10 6.98 7.10 -17.37
C LYS A 10 6.38 5.76 -16.92
N ASN A 11 5.04 5.69 -16.81
CA ASN A 11 4.31 4.53 -16.28
C ASN A 11 4.87 4.04 -14.93
N GLU A 12 5.03 4.96 -13.99
CA GLU A 12 5.59 4.68 -12.66
C GLU A 12 4.79 5.39 -11.56
N ILE A 13 4.87 4.89 -10.34
CA ILE A 13 4.48 5.60 -9.13
C ILE A 13 5.71 6.15 -8.43
N VAL A 14 5.58 7.35 -7.85
CA VAL A 14 6.67 8.06 -7.16
C VAL A 14 6.25 8.34 -5.73
N LEU A 15 7.01 7.84 -4.75
CA LEU A 15 6.75 8.09 -3.34
C LEU A 15 6.94 9.58 -2.99
N MET A 16 5.89 10.26 -2.54
CA MET A 16 6.00 11.60 -1.97
C MET A 16 6.61 11.52 -0.57
N THR A 17 7.75 12.18 -0.38
CA THR A 17 8.36 12.33 0.94
C THR A 17 7.77 13.56 1.64
N GLU A 18 7.17 13.37 2.81
CA GLU A 18 6.77 14.49 3.67
C GLU A 18 8.03 15.26 4.13
N ASN A 19 8.23 16.47 3.59
CA ASN A 19 9.05 17.56 4.15
C ASN A 19 10.47 17.23 4.67
N THR A 20 11.23 16.34 4.04
CA THR A 20 12.68 16.27 4.24
C THR A 20 13.37 16.53 2.92
N TYR A 21 13.98 17.71 2.79
CA TYR A 21 15.06 17.93 1.84
C TYR A 21 16.19 16.97 2.23
N ASN A 22 16.10 15.74 1.75
CA ASN A 22 17.13 14.76 1.84
C ASN A 22 17.65 14.56 0.41
N PRO A 23 18.74 15.24 0.02
CA PRO A 23 19.26 15.20 -1.35
C PRO A 23 19.68 13.79 -1.80
N ASP A 24 19.78 12.84 -0.86
CA ASP A 24 20.14 11.44 -1.12
C ASP A 24 18.94 10.47 -1.12
N ARG A 25 17.73 10.93 -0.78
CA ARG A 25 16.54 10.07 -0.84
C ARG A 25 16.09 10.01 -2.30
N HIS A 26 16.70 9.09 -3.03
CA HIS A 26 16.32 8.71 -4.38
C HIS A 26 14.79 8.60 -4.42
N GLU A 27 14.15 9.35 -5.33
CA GLU A 27 12.75 9.14 -5.66
C GLU A 27 12.56 7.65 -5.87
N VAL A 28 11.76 7.01 -5.01
CA VAL A 28 11.45 5.59 -5.18
C VAL A 28 10.44 5.52 -6.31
N ASN A 29 10.98 5.38 -7.52
CA ASN A 29 10.25 5.22 -8.76
C ASN A 29 9.97 3.74 -8.96
N ILE A 30 8.69 3.37 -8.95
CA ILE A 30 8.26 1.98 -9.06
C ILE A 30 7.40 1.86 -10.32
N PRO A 31 7.76 0.99 -11.28
CA PRO A 31 6.94 0.74 -12.46
C PRO A 31 5.51 0.34 -12.08
N ILE A 32 4.52 0.85 -12.82
CA ILE A 32 3.12 0.46 -12.67
C ILE A 32 2.96 -0.90 -13.36
N GLU A 33 2.83 -1.94 -12.55
CA GLU A 33 2.57 -3.31 -12.98
C GLU A 33 1.71 -4.03 -11.93
N GLU A 34 1.05 -5.11 -12.33
CA GLU A 34 0.32 -5.95 -11.40
C GLU A 34 1.25 -6.89 -10.61
N GLY A 35 1.01 -7.03 -9.31
CA GLY A 35 1.82 -7.87 -8.43
C GLY A 35 3.13 -7.20 -8.00
N LYS A 36 3.93 -7.91 -7.21
CA LYS A 36 5.22 -7.52 -6.59
C LYS A 36 5.14 -6.37 -5.59
N VAL A 37 4.58 -5.22 -5.97
CA VAL A 37 4.40 -4.04 -5.12
C VAL A 37 2.90 -3.69 -5.06
N ALA A 38 2.33 -3.72 -3.86
CA ALA A 38 0.90 -3.50 -3.64
C ALA A 38 0.42 -2.15 -4.20
N ALA A 39 1.15 -1.07 -3.92
CA ALA A 39 0.80 0.26 -4.43
C ALA A 39 0.83 0.35 -5.97
N ALA A 40 1.81 -0.29 -6.63
CA ALA A 40 1.91 -0.31 -8.09
C ALA A 40 0.78 -1.13 -8.72
N HIS A 41 0.44 -2.27 -8.12
CA HIS A 41 -0.70 -3.09 -8.53
C HIS A 41 -2.00 -2.30 -8.44
N VAL A 42 -2.25 -1.58 -7.35
CA VAL A 42 -3.44 -0.74 -7.19
C VAL A 42 -3.46 0.41 -8.21
N ALA A 43 -2.32 1.00 -8.57
CA ALA A 43 -2.26 1.99 -9.64
C ALA A 43 -2.64 1.39 -11.02
N ALA A 44 -2.24 0.14 -11.27
CA ALA A 44 -2.53 -0.57 -12.52
C ALA A 44 -4.01 -0.98 -12.62
N THR A 45 -4.55 -1.59 -11.56
CA THR A 45 -5.92 -2.14 -11.56
C THR A 45 -6.97 -1.10 -11.24
N LYS A 46 -6.60 -0.01 -10.56
CA LYS A 46 -7.50 1.03 -10.04
C LYS A 46 -8.52 0.50 -9.02
N GLU A 47 -8.23 -0.67 -8.44
CA GLU A 47 -9.00 -1.32 -7.39
C GLU A 47 -8.23 -1.29 -6.07
N TYR A 48 -8.92 -1.22 -4.93
CA TYR A 48 -8.25 -1.27 -3.65
C TYR A 48 -7.69 -2.67 -3.35
N LEU A 49 -6.65 -2.74 -2.53
CA LEU A 49 -6.04 -4.00 -2.10
C LEU A 49 -5.80 -3.99 -0.59
N LEU A 50 -6.34 -4.97 0.11
CA LEU A 50 -6.06 -5.25 1.51
C LEU A 50 -5.14 -6.47 1.62
N LEU A 51 -3.95 -6.26 2.18
CA LEU A 51 -3.04 -7.31 2.61
C LEU A 51 -3.27 -7.57 4.09
N ALA A 52 -4.03 -8.63 4.41
CA ALA A 52 -4.35 -9.01 5.78
C ALA A 52 -3.13 -9.52 6.57
N ASP A 53 -2.15 -10.11 5.87
CA ASP A 53 -0.86 -10.53 6.41
C ASP A 53 0.21 -10.28 5.34
N VAL A 54 0.93 -9.16 5.48
CA VAL A 54 1.96 -8.71 4.54
C VAL A 54 3.09 -9.74 4.42
N HIS A 55 3.43 -10.45 5.50
CA HIS A 55 4.54 -11.41 5.52
C HIS A 55 4.19 -12.72 4.83
N ARG A 56 2.91 -13.10 4.82
CA ARG A 56 2.44 -14.34 4.17
C ARG A 56 2.00 -14.15 2.73
N ASP A 57 1.65 -12.92 2.30
CA ASP A 57 1.24 -12.67 0.92
C ASP A 57 2.44 -12.46 -0.01
N GLY A 58 3.00 -13.57 -0.50
CA GLY A 58 4.16 -13.59 -1.39
C GLY A 58 3.93 -12.88 -2.74
N ARG A 59 2.69 -12.57 -3.12
CA ARG A 59 2.40 -11.86 -4.39
C ARG A 59 2.95 -10.43 -4.38
N PHE A 60 3.08 -9.83 -3.19
CA PHE A 60 3.47 -8.43 -3.01
C PHE A 60 4.76 -8.28 -2.19
N ALA A 61 5.64 -9.28 -2.28
CA ALA A 61 6.83 -9.39 -1.46
C ALA A 61 7.85 -8.26 -1.71
N GLU A 62 7.76 -7.47 -2.77
CA GLU A 62 8.67 -6.34 -3.07
C GLU A 62 8.20 -5.01 -2.45
N GLY A 63 6.91 -4.89 -2.11
CA GLY A 63 6.38 -3.76 -1.37
C GLY A 63 6.75 -3.80 0.11
N LEU A 64 6.78 -2.64 0.76
CA LEU A 64 6.93 -2.48 2.22
C LEU A 64 8.15 -3.16 2.88
N ARG A 65 9.13 -3.69 2.13
CA ARG A 65 10.30 -4.44 2.66
C ARG A 65 11.10 -3.72 3.75
N TRP A 66 11.07 -2.40 3.74
CA TRP A 66 11.84 -1.54 4.66
C TRP A 66 11.07 -1.21 5.95
N ILE A 67 9.82 -1.68 6.06
CA ILE A 67 8.88 -1.40 7.13
C ILE A 67 8.37 -2.74 7.67
N ASP A 68 8.37 -2.95 8.98
CA ASP A 68 7.74 -4.15 9.57
C ASP A 68 6.20 -4.03 9.58
N ALA A 69 5.59 -3.89 8.41
CA ALA A 69 4.14 -3.87 8.26
C ALA A 69 3.57 -5.27 8.47
N LYS A 70 2.50 -5.39 9.27
CA LYS A 70 1.73 -6.63 9.43
C LYS A 70 0.53 -6.67 8.49
N VAL A 71 -0.13 -5.52 8.35
CA VAL A 71 -1.33 -5.33 7.52
C VAL A 71 -1.15 -4.07 6.69
N ALA A 72 -1.61 -4.09 5.44
CA ALA A 72 -1.58 -2.92 4.56
C ALA A 72 -2.87 -2.78 3.75
N LEU A 73 -3.33 -1.54 3.56
CA LEU A 73 -4.41 -1.16 2.66
C LEU A 73 -3.86 -0.17 1.64
N CYS A 74 -3.94 -0.54 0.36
CA CYS A 74 -3.65 0.34 -0.76
C CYS A 74 -4.97 0.82 -1.39
N MET A 75 -5.15 2.14 -1.48
CA MET A 75 -6.34 2.76 -2.05
C MET A 75 -5.95 3.64 -3.26
N PRO A 76 -6.59 3.46 -4.42
CA PRO A 76 -6.37 4.34 -5.56
C PRO A 76 -7.14 5.66 -5.37
N VAL A 77 -6.51 6.76 -5.74
CA VAL A 77 -7.17 8.06 -5.91
C VAL A 77 -7.47 8.21 -7.39
N VAL A 78 -8.73 7.95 -7.77
CA VAL A 78 -9.17 7.97 -9.16
C VAL A 78 -9.84 9.30 -9.48
N LYS A 79 -9.44 9.93 -10.57
CA LYS A 79 -10.06 11.16 -11.09
C LYS A 79 -11.40 10.86 -11.76
N PRO A 80 -12.27 11.87 -12.00
CA PRO A 80 -13.54 11.68 -12.71
C PRO A 80 -13.41 11.07 -14.12
N ASP A 81 -12.26 11.22 -14.76
CA ASP A 81 -11.95 10.61 -16.07
C ASP A 81 -11.58 9.11 -15.99
N GLY A 82 -11.60 8.53 -14.79
CA GLY A 82 -11.28 7.13 -14.55
C GLY A 82 -9.79 6.85 -14.43
N ASP A 83 -8.92 7.86 -14.44
CA ASP A 83 -7.49 7.64 -14.28
C ASP A 83 -7.03 7.70 -12.83
N CYS A 84 -6.13 6.78 -12.46
CA CYS A 84 -5.43 6.83 -11.18
C CYS A 84 -4.48 8.03 -11.15
N TYR A 85 -4.63 8.89 -10.14
CA TYR A 85 -3.79 10.05 -9.89
C TYR A 85 -2.72 9.76 -8.82
N ALA A 86 -3.10 9.00 -7.81
CA ALA A 86 -2.24 8.67 -6.68
C ALA A 86 -2.66 7.34 -6.05
N VAL A 87 -1.80 6.77 -5.22
CA VAL A 87 -2.13 5.62 -4.36
C VAL A 87 -1.78 5.98 -2.92
N LEU A 88 -2.72 5.72 -2.01
CA LEU A 88 -2.52 5.83 -0.57
C LEU A 88 -2.21 4.43 -0.03
N GLU A 89 -1.02 4.24 0.54
CA GLU A 89 -0.64 2.99 1.21
C GLU A 89 -0.62 3.22 2.72
N LEU A 90 -1.63 2.66 3.39
CA LEU A 90 -1.79 2.68 4.84
C LEU A 90 -1.32 1.35 5.39
N TYR A 91 -0.43 1.35 6.36
CA TYR A 91 0.04 0.13 6.99
C TYR A 91 -0.01 0.23 8.51
N ARG A 92 -0.02 -0.92 9.17
CA ARG A 92 0.18 -1.03 10.62
C ARG A 92 1.35 -1.97 10.90
N SER A 93 2.29 -1.51 11.70
CA SER A 93 3.41 -2.31 12.20
C SER A 93 3.10 -3.02 13.51
N TYR A 94 2.17 -2.47 14.29
CA TYR A 94 1.60 -3.11 15.47
C TYR A 94 0.09 -3.23 15.26
N ALA A 95 -0.40 -4.46 15.21
CA ALA A 95 -1.83 -4.74 15.24
C ALA A 95 -2.06 -5.80 16.32
N GLU A 96 -2.74 -5.41 17.40
CA GLU A 96 -3.52 -6.38 18.16
C GLU A 96 -4.43 -7.10 17.14
N PRO A 97 -4.52 -8.44 17.16
CA PRO A 97 -5.47 -9.16 16.32
C PRO A 97 -6.87 -8.55 16.48
N TYR A 98 -7.58 -8.30 15.38
CA TYR A 98 -9.00 -7.95 15.43
C TYR A 98 -9.83 -9.20 15.74
N ASP A 99 -9.65 -9.79 16.91
CA ASP A 99 -10.46 -10.89 17.46
C ASP A 99 -10.32 -10.81 19.00
N ASN A 100 -11.35 -10.56 19.81
CA ASN A 100 -12.63 -11.26 19.83
C ASN A 100 -13.75 -10.39 20.44
N VAL A 101 -14.64 -9.79 19.63
CA VAL A 101 -15.99 -9.42 20.08
C VAL A 101 -17.00 -10.32 19.39
N ARG A 102 -17.05 -11.58 19.85
CA ARG A 102 -18.26 -12.38 20.16
C ARG A 102 -17.90 -13.86 20.15
N ARG A 103 -17.83 -14.44 21.36
CA ARG A 103 -18.66 -15.57 21.81
C ARG A 103 -18.41 -15.78 23.30
N SER A 104 -19.00 -14.93 24.13
CA SER A 104 -19.46 -15.36 25.44
C SER A 104 -20.65 -16.31 25.22
N TYR A 105 -20.35 -17.56 24.86
CA TYR A 105 -21.29 -18.63 25.15
C TYR A 105 -21.02 -19.08 26.58
N ASN A 106 -22.05 -18.91 27.41
CA ASN A 106 -22.19 -19.53 28.71
C ASN A 106 -21.59 -20.94 28.73
N SER A 107 -20.71 -21.19 29.69
CA SER A 107 -20.39 -22.52 30.19
C SER A 107 -19.88 -22.36 31.62
N GLY A 108 -20.77 -22.62 32.59
CA GLY A 108 -20.50 -22.56 34.02
C GLY A 108 -21.65 -21.93 34.78
#